data_AF-A0A2V0N0U6-F1
#
_entry.id   AF-A0A2V0N0U6-F1
#
_cell.length_a   1.000
_cell.length_b   1.000
_cell.length_c   1.000
_cell.angle_alpha   90.00
_cell.angle_beta   90.00
_cell.angle_gamma   90.00
#
_symmetry.space_group_name_H-M   'P 1'
#
loop_
_entity.id
_entity.type
_entity.pdbx_description
1 polymer ?
#
loop_
_entity_poly.entity_id
_entity_poly.type
_entity_poly.pdbx_seq_one_letter_code
_entity_poly.pdbx_strand_id
1 'polypeptide(L)'
;MSGADRIKRGAPVTPAVAAAPTEPFAIGRTRTARTRRTVDLSPAQHRALDIWQREAADRLGLARVTGQEVLVALVDQLLSDPKLSTQIIRTIHARR
;
A
#
# COMPACT_ATOMS: atom_id res chain seq x y z
N MET A 1 -9.24 12.50 -62.13
CA MET A 1 -10.50 11.88 -61.62
C MET A 1 -10.28 10.37 -61.69
N SER A 2 -9.82 9.71 -60.63
CA SER A 2 -10.53 9.27 -59.41
C SER A 2 -11.39 8.01 -59.63
N GLY A 3 -11.12 6.95 -58.85
CA GLY A 3 -11.93 5.73 -58.69
C GLY A 3 -11.16 4.45 -59.02
N ALA A 4 -10.35 3.91 -58.09
CA ALA A 4 -10.72 2.91 -57.06
C ALA A 4 -10.76 1.47 -57.63
N ASP A 5 -9.77 0.62 -57.35
CA ASP A 5 -9.62 -0.19 -56.11
C ASP A 5 -10.79 -1.20 -56.02
N ARG A 6 -10.64 -2.53 -56.06
CA ARG A 6 -9.71 -3.37 -55.30
C ARG A 6 -9.85 -4.83 -55.76
N ILE A 7 -8.76 -5.46 -56.20
CA ILE A 7 -8.69 -6.92 -56.40
C ILE A 7 -8.38 -7.55 -55.03
N LYS A 8 -9.33 -8.28 -54.44
CA LYS A 8 -9.11 -9.08 -53.22
C LYS A 8 -8.19 -10.27 -53.53
N ARG A 9 -6.91 -10.15 -53.22
CA ARG A 9 -5.95 -11.27 -53.17
C ARG A 9 -5.80 -11.78 -51.73
N GLY A 10 -5.88 -13.11 -51.62
CA GLY A 10 -5.00 -13.95 -50.80
C GLY A 10 -5.00 -13.75 -49.29
N ALA A 11 -5.66 -14.66 -48.58
CA ALA A 11 -5.28 -14.98 -47.21
C ALA A 11 -4.03 -15.88 -47.24
N PRO A 12 -2.93 -15.54 -46.56
CA PRO A 12 -1.95 -16.53 -46.15
C PRO A 12 -2.36 -17.13 -44.80
N VAL A 13 -2.43 -18.45 -44.77
CA VAL A 13 -2.58 -19.27 -43.57
C VAL A 13 -1.24 -19.22 -42.81
N THR A 14 -1.25 -18.77 -41.56
CA THR A 14 -0.13 -18.98 -40.62
C THR A 14 -0.57 -19.96 -39.54
N PRO A 15 0.29 -20.93 -39.15
CA PRO A 15 -0.06 -21.95 -38.17
C PRO A 15 -0.08 -21.33 -36.78
N ALA A 16 -1.19 -21.49 -36.06
CA ALA A 16 -1.28 -21.14 -34.66
C ALA A 16 -0.44 -22.13 -33.85
N VAL A 17 0.76 -21.73 -33.43
CA VAL A 17 1.47 -22.42 -32.36
C VAL A 17 0.69 -22.15 -31.08
N ALA A 18 -0.05 -23.16 -30.62
CA ALA A 18 -0.72 -23.15 -29.34
C ALA A 18 0.35 -23.10 -28.24
N ALA A 19 0.52 -21.92 -27.63
CA ALA A 19 1.22 -21.82 -26.36
C ALA A 19 0.38 -22.54 -25.31
N ALA A 20 0.92 -23.64 -24.76
CA ALA A 20 0.30 -24.34 -23.64
C ALA A 20 0.10 -23.36 -22.47
N PRO A 21 -1.03 -23.43 -21.76
CA PRO A 21 -1.25 -22.61 -20.58
C PRO A 21 -0.22 -23.00 -19.53
N THR A 22 0.69 -22.08 -19.22
CA THR A 22 1.58 -22.25 -18.06
C THR A 22 0.71 -22.09 -16.83
N GLU A 23 0.36 -23.20 -16.18
CA GLU A 23 -0.33 -23.16 -14.91
C GLU A 23 0.55 -22.43 -13.89
N PRO A 24 0.04 -21.39 -13.21
CA PRO A 24 0.81 -20.74 -12.17
C PRO A 24 1.04 -21.72 -11.03
N PHE A 25 2.29 -22.14 -10.85
CA PHE A 25 2.72 -22.98 -9.75
C PHE A 25 2.48 -22.21 -8.45
N ALA A 26 1.37 -22.52 -7.77
CA ALA A 26 1.01 -21.93 -6.49
C ALA A 26 1.92 -22.51 -5.41
N ILE A 27 3.11 -21.91 -5.27
CA ILE A 27 3.96 -22.16 -4.09
C ILE A 27 3.13 -21.73 -2.89
N GLY A 28 2.70 -22.72 -2.10
CA GLY A 28 1.97 -22.56 -0.85
C GLY A 28 2.76 -21.72 0.15
N ARG A 29 2.71 -20.41 -0.02
CA ARG A 29 3.00 -19.46 1.03
C ARG A 29 1.64 -19.18 1.65
N THR A 30 1.40 -19.73 2.83
CA THR A 30 0.35 -19.25 3.73
C THR A 30 0.63 -17.76 3.96
N ARG A 31 0.09 -16.93 3.07
CA ARG A 31 0.22 -15.48 3.15
C ARG A 31 -0.62 -15.08 4.35
N THR A 32 0.03 -14.90 5.50
CA THR A 32 -0.61 -14.37 6.69
C THR A 32 -1.34 -13.09 6.28
N ALA A 33 -2.67 -13.11 6.37
CA ALA A 33 -3.47 -12.00 5.90
C ALA A 33 -3.16 -10.77 6.76
N ARG A 34 -2.72 -9.68 6.13
CA ARG A 34 -2.44 -8.44 6.86
C ARG A 34 -3.76 -7.77 7.22
N THR A 35 -4.03 -7.62 8.51
CA THR A 35 -5.18 -6.84 8.98
C THR A 35 -4.93 -5.36 8.78
N ARG A 36 -5.88 -4.64 8.18
CA ARG A 36 -5.82 -3.19 7.96
C ARG A 36 -6.70 -2.47 8.99
N ARG A 37 -6.18 -1.37 9.53
CA ARG A 37 -6.93 -0.39 10.32
C ARG A 37 -6.76 0.98 9.65
N THR A 38 -7.87 1.72 9.55
CA THR A 38 -7.90 3.09 9.01
C THR A 38 -8.16 4.05 10.16
N VAL A 39 -7.56 5.24 10.11
CA VAL A 39 -7.72 6.29 11.12
C VAL A 39 -8.13 7.56 10.41
N ASP A 40 -9.22 8.16 10.87
CA ASP A 40 -9.65 9.47 10.41
C ASP A 40 -8.84 10.55 11.11
N LEU A 41 -8.19 11.40 10.33
CA LEU A 41 -7.41 12.54 10.81
C LEU A 41 -8.03 13.80 10.27
N SER A 42 -8.13 14.84 11.10
CA SER A 42 -8.46 16.16 10.59
C SER A 42 -7.35 16.65 9.64
N PRO A 43 -7.64 17.58 8.70
CA PRO A 43 -6.62 18.14 7.82
C PRO A 43 -5.43 18.73 8.59
N ALA A 44 -5.69 19.32 9.76
CA ALA A 44 -4.66 19.86 10.64
C ALA A 44 -3.77 18.75 11.24
N GLN A 45 -4.36 17.65 11.70
CA GLN A 45 -3.60 16.50 12.23
C GLN A 45 -2.75 15.84 11.14
N HIS A 46 -3.31 15.67 9.93
CA HIS A 46 -2.57 15.10 8.81
C HIS A 46 -1.35 15.96 8.43
N ARG A 47 -1.52 17.29 8.38
CA ARG A 47 -0.43 18.24 8.11
C ARG A 47 0.64 18.21 9.21
N ALA A 48 0.23 18.20 10.48
CA ALA A 48 1.15 18.12 11.60
C ALA A 48 1.97 16.82 11.58
N LEU A 49 1.35 15.70 11.22
CA LEU A 49 2.03 14.42 11.08
C LEU A 49 3.05 14.44 9.93
N ASP A 50 2.71 14.99 8.76
CA ASP A 50 3.64 15.09 7.62
C ASP A 50 4.90 15.90 7.98
N ILE A 51 4.74 17.02 8.69
CA ILE A 51 5.86 17.85 9.17
C ILE A 51 6.73 17.05 10.13
N TRP A 52 6.12 16.42 11.14
CA TRP A 52 6.85 15.60 12.11
C TRP A 52 7.61 14.45 11.44
N GLN A 53 7.05 13.82 10.40
CA GLN A 53 7.69 12.74 9.66
C GLN A 53 8.95 13.19 8.91
N ARG A 54 8.91 14.38 8.32
CA ARG A 54 10.10 14.98 7.68
C ARG A 54 11.20 15.22 8.71
N GLU A 55 10.86 15.86 9.82
CA GLU A 55 11.82 16.09 10.91
C GLU A 55 12.38 14.79 11.48
N ALA A 56 11.54 13.76 11.64
CA ALA A 56 11.97 12.45 12.11
C ALA A 56 12.92 11.78 11.09
N ALA A 57 12.62 11.88 9.80
CA ALA A 57 13.49 11.38 8.74
C ALA A 57 14.86 12.07 8.76
N ASP A 58 14.88 13.40 8.90
CA ASP A 58 16.10 14.19 9.00
C ASP A 58 16.94 13.77 10.21
N ARG A 59 16.32 13.59 11.39
CA ARG A 59 17.00 13.13 12.61
C ARG A 59 17.56 11.71 12.50
N LEU A 60 16.88 10.85 11.76
CA LEU A 60 17.28 9.45 11.55
C LEU A 60 18.25 9.28 10.37
N GLY A 61 18.51 10.34 9.58
CA GLY A 61 19.29 10.25 8.35
C GLY A 61 18.62 9.39 7.27
N LEU A 62 17.29 9.28 7.30
CA LEU A 62 16.51 8.49 6.35
C LEU A 62 15.91 9.38 5.26
N ALA A 63 15.68 8.80 4.07
CA ALA A 63 15.03 9.52 2.98
C ALA A 63 13.57 9.88 3.29
N ARG A 64 12.87 9.07 4.11
CA ARG A 64 11.50 9.32 4.56
C ARG A 64 11.16 8.46 5.77
N VAL A 65 10.19 8.94 6.54
CA VAL A 65 9.44 8.15 7.52
C VAL A 65 7.98 8.12 7.08
N THR A 66 7.39 6.94 6.92
CA THR A 66 6.03 6.77 6.41
C THR A 66 4.99 6.72 7.53
N GLY A 67 3.73 7.06 7.22
CA GLY A 67 2.62 6.94 8.19
C GLY A 67 2.47 5.52 8.73
N GLN A 68 2.73 4.53 7.89
CA GLN A 68 2.67 3.12 8.28
C GLN A 68 3.73 2.79 9.34
N GLU A 69 4.98 3.24 9.18
CA GLU A 69 6.06 2.97 10.15
C GLU A 69 5.73 3.61 11.50
N VAL A 70 5.23 4.85 11.48
CA VAL A 70 4.80 5.56 12.69
C VAL A 70 3.68 4.81 13.38
N LEU A 71 2.62 4.43 12.68
CA LEU A 71 1.49 3.74 13.28
C LEU A 71 1.86 2.36 13.82
N VAL A 72 2.72 1.61 13.12
CA VAL A 72 3.22 0.32 13.61
C VAL A 72 4.02 0.52 14.89
N ALA A 73 4.98 1.46 14.91
CA ALA A 73 5.78 1.74 16.10
C ALA A 73 4.92 2.18 17.29
N LEU A 74 3.91 3.02 17.07
CA LEU A 74 2.99 3.46 18.12
C LEU A 74 2.14 2.29 18.67
N VAL A 75 1.69 1.38 17.80
CA VAL A 75 0.94 0.19 18.24
C VAL A 75 1.85 -0.74 19.04
N ASP A 76 3.06 -0.98 18.56
CA ASP A 76 4.02 -1.84 19.26
C ASP A 76 4.33 -1.27 20.65
N GLN A 77 4.62 0.04 20.74
CA GLN A 77 4.83 0.73 22.02
C GLN A 77 3.61 0.65 22.94
N LEU A 78 2.40 0.86 22.41
CA LEU A 78 1.16 0.79 23.19
C LEU A 78 0.97 -0.61 23.81
N LEU A 79 1.33 -1.66 23.08
CA LEU A 79 1.15 -3.04 23.53
C LEU A 79 2.29 -3.52 24.44
N SER A 80 3.48 -2.92 24.37
CA SER A 80 4.64 -3.31 25.18
C SER A 80 4.89 -2.44 26.42
N ASP A 81 4.42 -1.18 26.45
CA ASP A 81 4.66 -0.24 27.55
C ASP A 81 3.38 0.01 28.39
N PRO A 82 3.30 -0.54 29.62
CA PRO A 82 2.15 -0.36 30.51
C PRO A 82 1.87 1.10 30.89
N LYS A 83 2.90 1.95 30.94
CA LYS A 83 2.74 3.38 31.29
C LYS A 83 2.05 4.11 30.15
N LEU A 84 2.52 3.91 28.91
CA LEU A 84 1.88 4.46 27.73
C LEU A 84 0.44 3.97 27.59
N SER A 85 0.19 2.68 27.78
CA SER A 85 -1.16 2.11 27.75
C SER A 85 -2.09 2.79 28.75
N THR A 86 -1.66 2.94 30.01
CA THR A 86 -2.42 3.65 31.04
C THR A 86 -2.69 5.10 30.66
N GLN A 87 -1.69 5.80 30.11
CA GLN A 87 -1.84 7.18 29.66
C GLN A 87 -2.88 7.31 28.52
N ILE A 88 -2.86 6.40 27.55
CA ILE A 88 -3.81 6.39 26.44
C ILE A 88 -5.23 6.11 26.95
N ILE A 89 -5.40 5.14 27.86
CA ILE A 89 -6.70 4.86 28.49
C ILE A 89 -7.27 6.12 29.17
N ARG A 90 -6.45 6.81 29.96
CA ARG A 90 -6.86 8.07 30.63
C ARG A 90 -7.22 9.16 29.61
N THR A 91 -6.46 9.28 28.54
CA THR A 91 -6.70 10.27 27.47
C THR A 91 -8.02 9.99 26.75
N ILE A 92 -8.33 8.72 26.47
CA ILE A 92 -9.59 8.31 25.85
C ILE A 92 -10.77 8.62 26.80
N HIS A 93 -10.63 8.28 28.09
CA HIS A 93 -11.66 8.57 29.09
C HIS A 93 -11.96 10.06 29.21
N ALA A 94 -10.95 10.93 29.14
CA ALA A 94 -11.13 12.39 29.23
C ALA A 94 -11.84 13.02 28.03
N ARG A 95 -12.00 12.30 26.91
CA ARG A 95 -12.64 12.78 25.67
C ARG A 95 -14.06 12.25 25.47
N ARG A 96 -14.51 11.34 26.34
CA ARG A 96 -15.87 10.80 26.35
C ARG A 96 -16.69 11.52 27.41
#